data_AF-A0A6M1RED6-F1
#
_entry.id   AF-A0A6M1RED6-F1
#
_cell.length_a   1.000
_cell.length_b   1.000
_cell.length_c   1.000
_cell.angle_alpha   90.00
_cell.angle_beta   90.00
_cell.angle_gamma   90.00
#
_symmetry.space_group_name_H-M   'P 1'
#
loop_
_entity.id
_entity.type
_entity.pdbx_description
1 polymer ?
#
loop_
_entity_poly.entity_id
_entity_poly.type
_entity_poly.pdbx_seq_one_letter_code
_entity_poly.pdbx_strand_id
1 'polypeptide(L)'
;MNVQAHLFVSLGTAPAIVPEAFLLPGARFVSVHVLTTERPDVTLIREFFRRHAPGVNLTITRVAGFQDLKSEEDHFRFEEVMFRWFLASRTGPEQRFVCLTGGFKTMSAAMQKAATVLGAAEVFHVLADDCCVGPQGRLMPPSTLEEILWARDQGHLHWIRLGPERGWPQLRRIAPEQFPLQVVEEKGDERRVQAEDRAFGTFLQDLLQRASRIAGAWEMLPELPFADLATWSEGELAWLREPLDPRAPADQRWVAGLPKIELHCHLGGFATHGELLRRVRNAAENPGKLPPLEEPRLPEGWPLPAQPIPLAEYMKLGNANGTALLRDPGCLREQCRLLYRHLVDQGVCYAEVRCSPANYAEVRSPWDVLADIRAAFQECMEGARTAPGGLPACHVNLILIATRRASGDYRAAIARHLALAVTAAEHWRDENACRVVGVDLAGYEDEKTRAHYFREEFTAVHRCGLAVTVHAGENDDAEGIWRAVFDLNARRLGHALSLGQSRELLRSVADRGIGVELCPYANLQIKGFRLDGSDRAGPADPRHEAHAPGPYPLLDYLREGVRVTVNTDNIGISAASLTDNLLLAARLCPGLTRLDLLHLQRHALETAFCTATQRLTLLRRISSGIPRP
;
A
#
# COMPACT_ATOMS: atom_id res chain seq x y z
N MET A 1 12.14 30.76 -21.53
CA MET A 1 12.20 29.66 -22.52
C MET A 1 11.05 29.89 -23.49
N ASN A 2 11.30 30.00 -24.80
CA ASN A 2 10.22 30.09 -25.78
C ASN A 2 9.50 28.74 -25.82
N VAL A 3 8.34 28.66 -25.16
CA VAL A 3 7.47 27.48 -25.22
C VAL A 3 7.04 27.32 -26.68
N GLN A 4 7.35 26.16 -27.26
CA GLN A 4 6.97 25.85 -28.64
C GLN A 4 5.45 25.63 -28.70
N ALA A 5 4.73 26.49 -29.42
CA ALA A 5 3.27 26.43 -29.52
C ALA A 5 2.82 25.46 -30.62
N HIS A 6 1.83 24.63 -30.30
CA HIS A 6 1.23 23.61 -31.15
C HIS A 6 -0.26 23.91 -31.30
N LEU A 7 -0.75 24.03 -32.52
CA LEU A 7 -2.16 24.25 -32.80
C LEU A 7 -2.87 22.90 -33.00
N PHE A 8 -3.99 22.70 -32.32
CA PHE A 8 -4.87 21.54 -32.44
C PHE A 8 -6.21 21.99 -33.02
N VAL A 9 -6.61 21.40 -34.14
CA VAL A 9 -7.87 21.74 -34.83
C VAL A 9 -8.59 20.46 -35.23
N SER A 10 -9.90 20.38 -34.98
CA SER A 10 -10.75 19.37 -35.60
C SER A 10 -11.27 19.87 -36.94
N LEU A 11 -11.26 19.02 -37.97
CA LEU A 11 -11.72 19.39 -39.31
C LEU A 11 -12.96 18.61 -39.71
N GLY A 12 -14.00 19.36 -40.09
CA GLY A 12 -15.24 18.86 -40.70
C GLY A 12 -15.24 19.11 -42.20
N THR A 13 -16.27 19.76 -42.72
CA THR A 13 -16.44 19.99 -44.17
C THR A 13 -15.75 21.25 -44.71
N ALA A 14 -15.33 22.18 -43.85
CA ALA A 14 -14.76 23.46 -44.24
C ALA A 14 -13.23 23.50 -43.99
N PRO A 15 -12.38 23.29 -45.02
CA PRO A 15 -10.92 23.25 -44.85
C PRO A 15 -10.28 24.60 -44.54
N ALA A 16 -10.95 25.71 -44.85
CA ALA A 16 -10.49 27.07 -44.57
C ALA A 16 -10.20 27.31 -43.08
N ILE A 17 -10.87 26.55 -42.21
CA ILE A 17 -10.79 26.74 -40.76
C ILE A 17 -9.38 26.52 -40.18
N VAL A 18 -8.59 25.65 -40.80
CA VAL A 18 -7.23 25.35 -40.30
C VAL A 18 -6.29 26.53 -40.57
N PRO A 19 -6.19 27.08 -41.80
CA PRO A 19 -5.55 28.36 -42.05
C PRO A 19 -6.04 29.52 -41.17
N GLU A 20 -7.36 29.68 -41.02
CA GLU A 20 -7.95 30.74 -40.18
C GLU A 20 -7.52 30.63 -38.72
N ALA A 21 -7.52 29.40 -38.17
CA ALA A 21 -7.04 29.14 -36.82
C ALA A 21 -5.53 29.36 -36.67
N PHE A 22 -4.74 29.01 -37.70
CA PHE A 22 -3.29 29.21 -37.72
C PHE A 22 -2.89 30.69 -37.68
N LEU A 23 -3.72 31.56 -38.23
CA LEU A 23 -3.50 33.01 -38.30
C LEU A 23 -3.82 33.75 -36.99
N LEU A 24 -4.05 33.03 -35.88
CA LEU A 24 -4.32 33.61 -34.55
C LEU A 24 -3.29 34.70 -34.19
N PRO A 25 -3.72 35.96 -34.01
CA PRO A 25 -2.81 37.06 -33.68
C PRO A 25 -2.03 36.80 -32.40
N GLY A 26 -0.71 37.05 -32.43
CA GLY A 26 0.18 36.90 -31.28
C GLY A 26 0.62 35.47 -30.96
N ALA A 27 0.17 34.46 -31.71
CA ALA A 27 0.67 33.09 -31.61
C ALA A 27 1.62 32.77 -32.78
N ARG A 28 2.66 31.95 -32.51
CA ARG A 28 3.56 31.42 -33.55
C ARG A 28 3.67 29.91 -33.36
N PHE A 29 3.04 29.16 -34.24
CA PHE A 29 2.99 27.71 -34.14
C PHE A 29 4.20 27.07 -34.82
N VAL A 30 4.82 26.09 -34.15
CA VAL A 30 5.85 25.22 -34.75
C VAL A 30 5.25 23.95 -35.35
N SER A 31 4.02 23.60 -34.94
CA SER A 31 3.31 22.43 -35.43
C SER A 31 1.81 22.66 -35.44
N VAL A 32 1.13 22.06 -36.41
CA VAL A 32 -0.32 22.10 -36.57
C VAL A 32 -0.83 20.66 -36.70
N HIS A 33 -1.69 20.28 -35.77
CA HIS A 33 -2.29 18.97 -35.65
C HIS A 33 -3.74 19.09 -36.06
N VAL A 34 -4.12 18.40 -37.14
CA VAL A 34 -5.49 18.35 -37.64
C VAL A 34 -6.06 16.96 -37.38
N LEU A 35 -7.21 16.85 -36.71
CA LEU A 35 -7.96 15.60 -36.54
C LEU A 35 -9.25 15.63 -37.34
N THR A 36 -9.51 14.62 -38.15
CA THR A 36 -10.66 14.60 -39.05
C THR A 36 -11.18 13.20 -39.34
N THR A 37 -12.34 13.13 -40.00
CA THR A 37 -12.92 11.87 -40.51
C THR A 37 -12.25 11.48 -41.84
N GLU A 38 -12.63 10.36 -42.46
CA GLU A 38 -11.96 9.92 -43.70
C GLU A 38 -12.22 10.83 -44.91
N ARG A 39 -13.32 11.59 -44.92
CA ARG A 39 -13.83 12.27 -46.12
C ARG A 39 -13.26 13.66 -46.41
N PRO A 40 -12.98 14.53 -45.41
CA PRO A 40 -12.66 15.93 -45.71
C PRO A 40 -11.44 16.10 -46.61
N ASP A 41 -11.60 16.98 -47.61
CA ASP A 41 -10.50 17.40 -48.49
C ASP A 41 -9.55 18.31 -47.71
N VAL A 42 -8.26 18.05 -47.87
CA VAL A 42 -7.17 18.74 -47.18
C VAL A 42 -6.21 19.44 -48.15
N THR A 43 -6.56 19.50 -49.43
CA THR A 43 -5.74 20.11 -50.49
C THR A 43 -5.43 21.57 -50.19
N LEU A 44 -6.43 22.36 -49.83
CA LEU A 44 -6.28 23.77 -49.42
C LEU A 44 -5.31 23.92 -48.25
N ILE A 45 -5.41 23.04 -47.25
CA ILE A 45 -4.57 23.07 -46.04
C ILE A 45 -3.10 22.83 -46.43
N ARG A 46 -2.85 21.77 -47.22
CA ARG A 46 -1.50 21.45 -47.71
C ARG A 46 -0.90 22.58 -48.55
N GLU A 47 -1.70 23.20 -49.40
CA GLU A 47 -1.26 24.33 -50.24
C GLU A 47 -0.91 25.56 -49.38
N PHE A 48 -1.74 25.88 -48.39
CA PHE A 48 -1.50 26.97 -47.44
C PHE A 48 -0.15 26.81 -46.74
N PHE A 49 0.09 25.66 -46.09
CA PHE A 49 1.33 25.45 -45.32
C PHE A 49 2.56 25.38 -46.21
N ARG A 50 2.45 24.79 -47.41
CA ARG A 50 3.56 24.76 -48.37
C ARG A 50 3.98 26.15 -48.84
N ARG A 51 3.02 27.05 -49.09
CA ARG A 51 3.29 28.41 -49.62
C ARG A 51 3.62 29.43 -48.54
N HIS A 52 2.92 29.40 -47.41
CA HIS A 52 2.92 30.50 -46.43
C HIS A 52 3.57 30.14 -45.09
N ALA A 53 3.76 28.85 -44.80
CA ALA A 53 4.35 28.40 -43.54
C ALA A 53 5.19 27.11 -43.71
N PRO A 54 6.16 27.05 -44.64
CA PRO A 54 6.87 25.81 -44.99
C PRO A 54 7.72 25.23 -43.84
N GLY A 55 8.04 26.03 -42.82
CA GLY A 55 8.76 25.59 -41.62
C GLY A 55 7.89 25.01 -40.51
N VAL A 56 6.56 24.94 -40.71
CA VAL A 56 5.62 24.40 -39.72
C VAL A 56 5.38 22.92 -39.98
N ASN A 57 5.48 22.10 -38.94
CA ASN A 57 5.16 20.68 -39.06
C ASN A 57 3.64 20.47 -39.08
N LEU A 58 3.09 20.10 -40.24
CA LEU A 58 1.67 19.77 -40.42
C LEU A 58 1.46 18.27 -40.24
N THR A 59 0.50 17.88 -39.40
CA THR A 59 0.07 16.49 -39.26
C THR A 59 -1.44 16.39 -39.42
N ILE A 60 -1.89 15.63 -40.41
CA ILE A 60 -3.30 15.34 -40.69
C ILE A 60 -3.59 13.93 -40.19
N THR A 61 -4.43 13.83 -39.17
CA THR A 61 -4.83 12.58 -38.54
C THR A 61 -6.26 12.25 -38.95
N ARG A 62 -6.46 11.12 -39.61
CA ARG A 62 -7.79 10.61 -39.99
C ARG A 62 -8.18 9.45 -39.11
N VAL A 63 -9.43 9.43 -38.64
CA VAL A 63 -9.96 8.30 -37.88
C VAL A 63 -10.37 7.18 -38.85
N ALA A 64 -9.70 6.03 -38.78
CA ALA A 64 -9.89 4.91 -39.70
C ALA A 64 -11.30 4.31 -39.61
N GLY A 65 -11.94 4.05 -40.74
CA GLY A 65 -13.30 3.50 -40.80
C GLY A 65 -14.34 4.41 -40.15
N PHE A 66 -14.10 5.73 -40.14
CA PHE A 66 -15.01 6.71 -39.55
C PHE A 66 -15.33 7.79 -40.58
N GLN A 67 -16.58 7.78 -41.07
CA GLN A 67 -17.01 8.69 -42.13
C GLN A 67 -17.83 9.86 -41.61
N ASP A 68 -18.72 9.61 -40.64
CA ASP A 68 -19.69 10.59 -40.14
C ASP A 68 -20.17 10.20 -38.73
N LEU A 69 -20.72 11.18 -37.99
CA LEU A 69 -21.27 11.01 -36.64
C LEU A 69 -22.77 10.69 -36.73
N LYS A 70 -23.14 9.40 -36.74
CA LYS A 70 -24.53 8.96 -36.92
C LYS A 70 -25.17 8.39 -35.65
N SER A 71 -24.37 8.02 -34.67
CA SER A 71 -24.80 7.41 -33.40
C SER A 71 -24.03 7.95 -32.20
N GLU A 72 -24.52 7.63 -31.01
CA GLU A 72 -23.82 7.92 -29.75
C GLU A 72 -22.49 7.17 -29.65
N GLU A 73 -22.44 5.92 -30.14
CA GLU A 73 -21.21 5.13 -30.16
C GLU A 73 -20.16 5.72 -31.11
N ASP A 74 -20.59 6.28 -32.25
CA ASP A 74 -19.69 7.03 -33.14
C ASP A 74 -19.07 8.24 -32.43
N HIS A 75 -19.87 8.95 -31.62
CA HIS A 75 -19.37 10.07 -30.82
C HIS A 75 -18.33 9.62 -29.81
N PHE A 76 -18.61 8.56 -29.05
CA PHE A 76 -17.67 8.06 -28.06
C PHE A 76 -16.39 7.50 -28.66
N ARG A 77 -16.48 6.80 -29.79
CA ARG A 77 -15.32 6.30 -30.53
C ARG A 77 -14.43 7.46 -31.00
N PHE A 78 -15.05 8.53 -31.52
CA PHE A 78 -14.31 9.71 -31.97
C PHE A 78 -13.70 10.48 -30.79
N GLU A 79 -14.45 10.64 -29.69
CA GLU A 79 -13.98 11.27 -28.46
C GLU A 79 -12.77 10.53 -27.88
N GLU A 80 -12.80 9.21 -27.84
CA GLU A 80 -11.68 8.38 -27.38
C GLU A 80 -10.42 8.59 -28.21
N VAL A 81 -10.55 8.58 -29.54
CA VAL A 81 -9.44 8.87 -30.45
C VAL A 81 -8.91 10.28 -30.23
N MET A 82 -9.77 11.26 -29.98
CA MET A 82 -9.37 12.63 -29.71
C MET A 82 -8.54 12.76 -28.42
N PHE A 83 -8.96 12.12 -27.33
CA PHE A 83 -8.18 12.14 -26.10
C PHE A 83 -6.79 11.51 -26.29
N ARG A 84 -6.73 10.34 -26.92
CA ARG A 84 -5.46 9.65 -27.19
C ARG A 84 -4.61 10.41 -28.20
N TRP A 85 -5.22 11.15 -29.12
CA TRP A 85 -4.52 12.03 -30.06
C TRP A 85 -3.83 13.21 -29.37
N PHE A 86 -4.49 13.84 -28.40
CA PHE A 86 -3.83 14.83 -27.53
C PHE A 86 -2.64 14.23 -26.79
N LEU A 87 -2.79 13.03 -26.21
CA LEU A 87 -1.69 12.35 -25.52
C LEU A 87 -0.53 12.04 -26.48
N ALA A 88 -0.82 11.41 -27.63
CA ALA A 88 0.16 10.99 -28.63
C ALA A 88 0.98 12.15 -29.20
N SER A 89 0.50 13.40 -29.11
CA SER A 89 1.24 14.59 -29.51
C SER A 89 2.44 14.91 -28.61
N ARG A 90 2.53 14.33 -27.41
CA ARG A 90 3.59 14.55 -26.40
C ARG A 90 3.83 16.02 -26.05
N THR A 91 2.79 16.85 -26.15
CA THR A 91 2.82 18.27 -25.79
C THR A 91 2.38 18.48 -24.33
N GLY A 92 2.94 19.47 -23.64
CA GLY A 92 2.44 19.94 -22.35
C GLY A 92 1.27 20.93 -22.49
N PRO A 93 0.45 21.15 -21.44
CA PRO A 93 -0.65 22.13 -21.46
C PRO A 93 -0.23 23.51 -21.99
N GLU A 94 0.93 24.01 -21.55
CA GLU A 94 1.50 25.30 -21.93
C GLU A 94 1.88 25.41 -23.42
N GLN A 95 1.97 24.30 -24.14
CA GLN A 95 2.29 24.25 -25.56
C GLN A 95 1.05 24.24 -26.45
N ARG A 96 -0.13 23.87 -25.92
CA ARG A 96 -1.29 23.54 -26.73
C ARG A 96 -2.20 24.75 -26.92
N PHE A 97 -2.52 25.04 -28.18
CA PHE A 97 -3.55 25.99 -28.57
C PHE A 97 -4.65 25.22 -29.26
N VAL A 98 -5.86 25.27 -28.72
CA VAL A 98 -6.97 24.42 -29.14
C VAL A 98 -8.02 25.28 -29.83
N CYS A 99 -8.18 25.10 -31.14
CA CYS A 99 -9.26 25.71 -31.89
C CYS A 99 -10.51 24.84 -31.77
N LEU A 100 -11.59 25.41 -31.25
CA LEU A 100 -12.89 24.75 -31.15
C LEU A 100 -13.73 24.91 -32.42
N THR A 101 -13.32 25.79 -33.34
CA THR A 101 -14.00 25.93 -34.63
C THR A 101 -13.49 24.87 -35.60
N GLY A 102 -14.44 24.18 -36.24
CA GLY A 102 -14.18 23.14 -37.23
C GLY A 102 -14.69 21.77 -36.76
N GLY A 103 -15.31 21.03 -37.69
CA GLY A 103 -15.98 19.77 -37.37
C GLY A 103 -17.47 19.93 -37.09
N PHE A 104 -18.11 18.82 -36.72
CA PHE A 104 -19.48 18.81 -36.22
C PHE A 104 -19.53 19.35 -34.77
N LYS A 105 -20.69 19.81 -34.30
CA LYS A 105 -20.86 20.37 -32.93
C LYS A 105 -20.31 19.44 -31.83
N THR A 106 -20.45 18.13 -32.01
CA THR A 106 -19.96 17.10 -31.08
C THR A 106 -18.43 16.97 -31.10
N MET A 107 -17.75 17.28 -32.22
CA MET A 107 -16.29 17.33 -32.28
C MET A 107 -15.74 18.52 -31.50
N SER A 108 -16.37 19.69 -31.64
CA SER A 108 -16.00 20.88 -30.86
C SER A 108 -16.18 20.65 -29.36
N ALA A 109 -17.27 19.99 -28.95
CA ALA A 109 -17.49 19.62 -27.55
C ALA A 109 -16.41 18.66 -27.02
N ALA A 110 -16.03 17.64 -27.82
CA ALA A 110 -14.94 16.74 -27.46
C ALA A 110 -13.59 17.47 -27.37
N MET A 111 -13.31 18.42 -28.27
CA MET A 111 -12.09 19.25 -28.25
C MET A 111 -12.01 20.09 -26.97
N GLN A 112 -13.14 20.71 -26.58
CA GLN A 112 -13.21 21.48 -25.34
C GLN A 112 -13.01 20.60 -24.12
N LYS A 113 -13.63 19.41 -24.09
CA LYS A 113 -13.45 18.44 -23.00
C LYS A 113 -12.01 17.95 -22.92
N ALA A 114 -11.36 17.68 -24.06
CA ALA A 114 -9.95 17.32 -24.13
C ALA A 114 -9.04 18.44 -23.61
N ALA A 115 -9.30 19.70 -24.00
CA ALA A 115 -8.59 20.85 -23.46
C ALA A 115 -8.80 21.01 -21.94
N THR A 116 -10.02 20.82 -21.45
CA THR A 116 -10.35 20.92 -20.03
C THR A 116 -9.62 19.85 -19.20
N VAL A 117 -9.64 18.59 -19.66
CA VAL A 117 -9.04 17.48 -18.90
C VAL A 117 -7.52 17.41 -19.08
N LEU A 118 -7.00 17.58 -20.29
CA LEU A 118 -5.57 17.42 -20.59
C LEU A 118 -4.79 18.75 -20.54
N GLY A 119 -5.48 19.89 -20.55
CA GLY A 119 -4.92 21.23 -20.48
C GLY A 119 -4.57 21.84 -21.84
N ALA A 120 -4.64 23.17 -21.91
CA ALA A 120 -4.28 24.01 -23.05
C ALA A 120 -3.84 25.41 -22.59
N ALA A 121 -2.88 26.02 -23.28
CA ALA A 121 -2.41 27.37 -23.05
C ALA A 121 -3.43 28.42 -23.50
N GLU A 122 -4.21 28.08 -24.52
CA GLU A 122 -5.28 28.90 -25.05
C GLU A 122 -6.32 28.00 -25.73
N VAL A 123 -7.58 28.23 -25.41
CA VAL A 123 -8.72 27.65 -26.12
C VAL A 123 -9.42 28.81 -26.84
N PHE A 124 -9.75 28.66 -28.12
CA PHE A 124 -10.34 29.75 -28.88
C PHE A 124 -11.25 29.26 -29.99
N HIS A 125 -12.11 30.16 -30.45
CA HIS A 125 -12.86 30.04 -31.71
C HIS A 125 -12.30 31.01 -32.74
N VAL A 126 -12.34 30.62 -34.01
CA VAL A 126 -12.25 31.56 -35.13
C VAL A 126 -13.59 31.64 -35.84
N LEU A 127 -13.96 32.84 -36.29
CA LEU A 127 -15.13 33.14 -37.10
C LEU A 127 -14.69 33.97 -38.30
N ALA A 128 -15.29 33.73 -39.46
CA ALA A 128 -15.07 34.53 -40.65
C ALA A 128 -16.39 35.18 -41.08
N ASP A 129 -16.34 36.46 -41.43
CA ASP A 129 -17.50 37.16 -41.98
C ASP A 129 -17.85 36.63 -43.38
N ASP A 130 -19.11 36.77 -43.77
CA ASP A 130 -19.54 36.60 -45.17
C ASP A 130 -19.00 37.78 -46.00
N CYS A 131 -17.73 37.71 -46.41
CA CYS A 131 -17.00 38.81 -47.06
C CYS A 131 -16.61 38.53 -48.53
N CYS A 132 -16.77 37.30 -49.01
CA CYS A 132 -16.37 36.88 -50.35
C CYS A 132 -17.59 36.69 -51.26
N VAL A 133 -17.50 37.09 -52.53
CA VAL A 133 -18.62 36.97 -53.48
C VAL A 133 -18.70 35.53 -53.99
N GLY A 134 -19.68 34.77 -53.51
CA GLY A 134 -19.94 33.40 -53.93
C GLY A 134 -20.77 33.29 -55.21
N PRO A 135 -21.07 32.05 -55.62
CA PRO A 135 -21.98 31.79 -56.74
C PRO A 135 -23.32 32.51 -56.53
N GLN A 136 -23.86 33.12 -57.59
CA GLN A 136 -25.13 33.88 -57.57
C GLN A 136 -25.08 35.21 -56.79
N GLY A 137 -23.89 35.73 -56.46
CA GLY A 137 -23.72 37.06 -55.86
C GLY A 137 -24.00 37.13 -54.36
N ARG A 138 -24.22 35.98 -53.71
CA ARG A 138 -24.36 35.89 -52.25
C ARG A 138 -22.99 35.99 -51.59
N LEU A 139 -22.88 36.80 -50.54
CA LEU A 139 -21.68 36.83 -49.71
C LEU A 139 -21.52 35.51 -48.95
N MET A 140 -20.30 35.00 -48.90
CA MET A 140 -19.90 33.74 -48.28
C MET A 140 -18.61 33.93 -47.48
N PRO A 141 -18.32 33.02 -46.52
CA PRO A 141 -17.02 33.03 -45.86
C PRO A 141 -15.90 32.72 -46.86
N PRO A 142 -14.66 33.14 -46.55
CA PRO A 142 -13.50 32.86 -47.38
C PRO A 142 -13.29 31.35 -47.54
N SER A 143 -13.01 30.93 -48.77
CA SER A 143 -12.91 29.50 -49.13
C SER A 143 -11.64 29.16 -49.89
N THR A 144 -10.98 30.16 -50.48
CA THR A 144 -9.69 30.04 -51.17
C THR A 144 -8.55 30.65 -50.36
N LEU A 145 -7.31 30.32 -50.74
CA LEU A 145 -6.11 30.80 -50.07
C LEU A 145 -6.02 32.34 -50.07
N GLU A 146 -6.27 32.94 -51.22
CA GLU A 146 -6.25 34.39 -51.43
C GLU A 146 -7.35 35.08 -50.62
N GLU A 147 -8.56 34.50 -50.60
CA GLU A 147 -9.69 35.01 -49.81
C GLU A 147 -9.40 34.99 -48.30
N ILE A 148 -8.80 33.92 -47.78
CA ILE A 148 -8.47 33.81 -46.34
C ILE A 148 -7.45 34.88 -45.93
N LEU A 149 -6.40 35.06 -46.74
CA LEU A 149 -5.36 36.06 -46.46
C LEU A 149 -5.90 37.49 -46.60
N TRP A 150 -6.74 37.73 -47.61
CA TRP A 150 -7.42 39.01 -47.77
C TRP A 150 -8.37 39.29 -46.61
N ALA A 151 -9.19 38.31 -46.20
CA ALA A 151 -10.11 38.43 -45.07
C ALA A 151 -9.36 38.73 -43.76
N ARG A 152 -8.20 38.09 -43.54
CA ARG A 152 -7.31 38.45 -42.43
C ARG A 152 -6.88 39.91 -42.51
N ASP A 153 -6.36 40.34 -43.65
CA ASP A 153 -5.76 41.68 -43.81
C ASP A 153 -6.79 42.81 -43.75
N GLN A 154 -8.05 42.52 -44.11
CA GLN A 154 -9.17 43.46 -44.01
C GLN A 154 -9.92 43.38 -42.67
N GLY A 155 -9.52 42.48 -41.75
CA GLY A 155 -10.14 42.36 -40.43
C GLY A 155 -11.49 41.64 -40.41
N HIS A 156 -11.74 40.75 -41.36
CA HIS A 156 -12.93 39.90 -41.46
C HIS A 156 -12.79 38.53 -40.76
N LEU A 157 -11.61 38.24 -40.19
CA LEU A 157 -11.39 37.08 -39.33
C LEU A 157 -11.38 37.52 -37.86
N HIS A 158 -12.18 36.84 -37.04
CA HIS A 158 -12.37 37.15 -35.63
C HIS A 158 -11.96 35.96 -34.77
N TRP A 159 -11.07 36.16 -33.81
CA TRP A 159 -10.64 35.12 -32.87
C TRP A 159 -11.18 35.39 -31.47
N ILE A 160 -12.09 34.54 -31.01
CA ILE A 160 -12.66 34.60 -29.67
C ILE A 160 -11.82 33.70 -28.76
N ARG A 161 -10.96 34.32 -27.94
CA ARG A 161 -10.12 33.62 -26.95
C ARG A 161 -10.92 33.34 -25.69
N LEU A 162 -11.00 32.07 -25.31
CA LEU A 162 -11.67 31.59 -24.09
C LEU A 162 -10.69 31.52 -22.91
N GLY A 163 -9.39 31.57 -23.16
CA GLY A 163 -8.35 31.54 -22.14
C GLY A 163 -7.72 30.15 -21.96
N PRO A 164 -6.78 30.04 -21.00
CA PRO A 164 -6.07 28.80 -20.71
C PRO A 164 -6.93 27.80 -19.95
N GLU A 165 -6.75 26.52 -20.27
CA GLU A 165 -7.24 25.38 -19.49
C GLU A 165 -6.07 24.72 -18.75
N ARG A 166 -6.15 24.62 -17.42
CA ARG A 166 -5.03 24.11 -16.61
C ARG A 166 -4.81 22.60 -16.76
N GLY A 167 -5.81 21.88 -17.24
CA GLY A 167 -5.86 20.42 -17.21
C GLY A 167 -6.02 19.88 -15.79
N TRP A 168 -6.43 18.63 -15.69
CA TRP A 168 -6.52 17.92 -14.42
C TRP A 168 -5.13 17.49 -13.96
N PRO A 169 -4.69 17.85 -12.73
CA PRO A 169 -3.37 17.50 -12.24
C PRO A 169 -3.05 16.00 -12.28
N GLN A 170 -4.07 15.15 -12.08
CA GLN A 170 -3.99 13.70 -12.08
C GLN A 170 -3.58 13.14 -13.45
N LEU A 171 -3.90 13.84 -14.54
CA LEU A 171 -3.65 13.40 -15.91
C LEU A 171 -2.27 13.85 -16.44
N ARG A 172 -1.57 14.74 -15.73
CA ARG A 172 -0.28 15.31 -16.19
C ARG A 172 0.83 14.28 -16.36
N ARG A 173 0.74 13.13 -15.69
CA ARG A 173 1.74 12.05 -15.73
C ARG A 173 1.32 10.86 -16.59
N ILE A 174 0.16 10.94 -17.25
CA ILE A 174 -0.29 9.87 -18.12
C ILE A 174 0.61 9.85 -19.36
N ALA A 175 1.22 8.70 -19.59
CA ALA A 175 2.05 8.46 -20.75
C ALA A 175 1.17 7.97 -21.92
N PRO A 176 1.42 8.38 -23.17
CA PRO A 176 0.64 7.93 -24.33
C PRO A 176 0.61 6.41 -24.48
N GLU A 177 1.63 5.71 -23.99
CA GLU A 177 1.74 4.26 -24.02
C GLU A 177 0.70 3.55 -23.12
N GLN A 178 0.15 4.25 -22.12
CA GLN A 178 -0.93 3.70 -21.27
C GLN A 178 -2.27 3.62 -22.01
N PHE A 179 -2.47 4.48 -23.01
CA PHE A 179 -3.68 4.56 -23.82
C PHE A 179 -3.28 4.72 -25.28
N PRO A 180 -2.73 3.66 -25.89
CA PRO A 180 -2.10 3.77 -27.20
C PRO A 180 -3.11 4.18 -28.28
N LEU A 181 -2.68 5.10 -29.14
CA LEU A 181 -3.38 5.42 -30.39
C LEU A 181 -2.69 4.63 -31.51
N GLN A 182 -3.40 3.68 -32.09
CA GLN A 182 -2.84 2.81 -33.12
C GLN A 182 -2.79 3.55 -34.45
N VAL A 183 -1.63 3.58 -35.10
CA VAL A 183 -1.46 4.07 -36.47
C VAL A 183 -1.67 2.91 -37.43
N VAL A 184 -2.72 2.99 -38.25
CA VAL A 184 -3.11 1.97 -39.24
C VAL A 184 -2.33 2.17 -40.55
N GLU A 185 -2.11 3.43 -40.93
CA GLU A 185 -1.42 3.81 -42.16
C GLU A 185 -0.75 5.17 -41.95
N GLU A 186 0.46 5.37 -42.46
CA GLU A 186 1.16 6.65 -42.39
C GLU A 186 1.86 6.94 -43.73
N LYS A 187 1.58 8.11 -44.29
CA LYS A 187 2.09 8.59 -45.58
C LYS A 187 2.37 10.08 -45.51
N GLY A 188 3.64 10.44 -45.31
CA GLY A 188 4.08 11.83 -45.29
C GLY A 188 3.47 12.61 -44.12
N ASP A 189 2.66 13.62 -44.44
CA ASP A 189 1.96 14.47 -43.46
C ASP A 189 0.64 13.87 -42.95
N GLU A 190 0.21 12.73 -43.49
CA GLU A 190 -1.07 12.12 -43.21
C GLU A 190 -0.93 10.75 -42.53
N ARG A 191 -1.71 10.53 -41.48
CA ARG A 191 -1.82 9.26 -40.77
C ARG A 191 -3.27 8.87 -40.54
N ARG A 192 -3.57 7.58 -40.65
CA ARG A 192 -4.84 6.97 -40.26
C ARG A 192 -4.67 6.29 -38.92
N VAL A 193 -5.59 6.56 -38.00
CA VAL A 193 -5.51 6.08 -36.62
C VAL A 193 -6.80 5.46 -36.15
N GLN A 194 -6.70 4.62 -35.13
CA GLN A 194 -7.84 4.09 -34.39
C GLN A 194 -7.50 3.85 -32.92
N ALA A 195 -8.54 3.77 -32.09
CA ALA A 195 -8.45 3.23 -30.74
C ALA A 195 -9.21 1.89 -30.71
N GLU A 196 -8.59 0.86 -30.15
CA GLU A 196 -9.17 -0.50 -30.11
C GLU A 196 -10.29 -0.64 -29.07
N ASP A 197 -10.30 0.22 -28.05
CA ASP A 197 -11.25 0.22 -26.94
C ASP A 197 -11.53 1.64 -26.44
N ARG A 198 -12.35 1.77 -25.39
CA ARG A 198 -12.72 3.04 -24.72
C ARG A 198 -11.98 3.27 -23.40
N ALA A 199 -10.79 2.70 -23.22
CA ALA A 199 -10.12 2.65 -21.92
C ALA A 199 -9.85 4.04 -21.31
N PHE A 200 -9.53 5.06 -22.10
CA PHE A 200 -9.27 6.39 -21.55
C PHE A 200 -10.58 7.07 -21.09
N GLY A 201 -11.64 6.97 -21.89
CA GLY A 201 -12.97 7.43 -21.51
C GLY A 201 -13.48 6.77 -20.23
N THR A 202 -13.34 5.44 -20.10
CA THR A 202 -13.68 4.71 -18.87
C THR A 202 -12.82 5.17 -17.70
N PHE A 203 -11.51 5.34 -17.90
CA PHE A 203 -10.60 5.84 -16.87
C PHE A 203 -10.99 7.25 -16.36
N LEU A 204 -11.39 8.16 -17.25
CA LEU A 204 -11.89 9.50 -16.87
C LEU A 204 -13.19 9.41 -16.05
N GLN A 205 -14.12 8.55 -16.44
CA GLN A 205 -15.36 8.35 -15.70
C GLN A 205 -15.08 7.80 -14.30
N ASP A 206 -14.18 6.82 -14.18
CA ASP A 206 -13.75 6.28 -12.89
C ASP A 206 -13.13 7.35 -12.00
N LEU A 207 -12.30 8.23 -12.57
CA LEU A 207 -11.69 9.34 -11.81
C LEU A 207 -12.76 10.30 -11.25
N LEU A 208 -13.75 10.67 -12.07
CA LEU A 208 -14.86 11.54 -11.66
C LEU A 208 -15.70 10.88 -10.56
N GLN A 209 -16.04 9.61 -10.73
CA GLN A 209 -16.79 8.87 -9.72
C GLN A 209 -16.03 8.80 -8.40
N ARG A 210 -14.71 8.53 -8.42
CA ARG A 210 -13.88 8.52 -7.21
C ARG A 210 -13.89 9.88 -6.50
N ALA A 211 -13.74 10.98 -7.24
CA ALA A 211 -13.78 12.32 -6.67
C ALA A 211 -15.14 12.63 -6.02
N SER A 212 -16.23 12.24 -6.69
CA SER A 212 -17.59 12.39 -6.16
C SER A 212 -17.80 11.58 -4.88
N ARG A 213 -17.28 10.34 -4.81
CA ARG A 213 -17.39 9.49 -3.62
C ARG A 213 -16.64 10.07 -2.43
N ILE A 214 -15.41 10.55 -2.63
CA ILE A 214 -14.64 11.22 -1.57
C ILE A 214 -15.40 12.43 -1.02
N ALA A 215 -15.96 13.26 -1.91
CA ALA A 215 -16.74 14.43 -1.50
C ALA A 215 -17.98 14.03 -0.69
N GLY A 216 -18.67 12.94 -1.09
CA GLY A 216 -19.82 12.39 -0.36
C GLY A 216 -19.46 11.72 0.97
N ALA A 217 -18.25 11.19 1.09
CA ALA A 217 -17.76 10.48 2.29
C ALA A 217 -16.95 11.37 3.25
N TRP A 218 -16.96 12.70 3.06
CA TRP A 218 -16.09 13.62 3.80
C TRP A 218 -16.22 13.50 5.32
N GLU A 219 -17.45 13.35 5.82
CA GLU A 219 -17.73 13.23 7.26
C GLU A 219 -17.26 11.89 7.85
N MET A 220 -17.13 10.85 7.02
CA MET A 220 -16.75 9.50 7.43
C MET A 220 -15.23 9.25 7.34
N LEU A 221 -14.48 10.14 6.68
CA LEU A 221 -13.02 10.03 6.55
C LEU A 221 -12.29 9.80 7.89
N PRO A 222 -12.66 10.44 9.02
CA PRO A 222 -12.02 10.20 10.31
C PRO A 222 -12.26 8.79 10.86
N GLU A 223 -13.35 8.13 10.46
CA GLU A 223 -13.72 6.79 10.93
C GLU A 223 -13.07 5.67 10.11
N LEU A 224 -12.60 5.99 8.89
CA LEU A 224 -11.99 4.99 8.02
C LEU A 224 -10.52 4.75 8.39
N PRO A 225 -10.07 3.49 8.51
CA PRO A 225 -8.67 3.18 8.82
C PRO A 225 -7.71 3.62 7.69
N PHE A 226 -8.21 3.69 6.46
CA PHE A 226 -7.47 4.12 5.28
C PHE A 226 -8.33 5.08 4.45
N ALA A 227 -7.78 6.24 4.10
CA ALA A 227 -8.51 7.26 3.36
C ALA A 227 -8.97 6.78 1.96
N ASP A 228 -8.25 5.85 1.32
CA ASP A 228 -8.63 5.35 0.00
C ASP A 228 -9.95 4.56 0.05
N LEU A 229 -10.39 4.09 1.22
CA LEU A 229 -11.70 3.46 1.38
C LEU A 229 -12.84 4.44 1.07
N ALA A 230 -12.63 5.75 1.21
CA ALA A 230 -13.62 6.75 0.80
C ALA A 230 -13.87 6.78 -0.73
N THR A 231 -13.02 6.11 -1.52
CA THR A 231 -13.23 5.94 -2.97
C THR A 231 -14.07 4.71 -3.30
N TRP A 232 -14.37 3.87 -2.31
CA TRP A 232 -15.16 2.66 -2.49
C TRP A 232 -16.65 3.02 -2.58
N SER A 233 -17.42 2.17 -3.24
CA SER A 233 -18.88 2.30 -3.33
C SER A 233 -19.53 2.01 -1.97
N GLU A 234 -20.77 2.48 -1.81
CA GLU A 234 -21.54 2.28 -0.59
C GLU A 234 -21.74 0.79 -0.26
N GLY A 235 -21.96 -0.04 -1.28
CA GLY A 235 -22.06 -1.50 -1.12
C GLY A 235 -20.76 -2.16 -0.67
N GLU A 236 -19.61 -1.72 -1.21
CA GLU A 236 -18.30 -2.22 -0.77
C GLU A 236 -18.02 -1.82 0.69
N LEU A 237 -18.39 -0.60 1.10
CA LEU A 237 -18.26 -0.14 2.49
C LEU A 237 -19.23 -0.86 3.44
N ALA A 238 -20.46 -1.14 3.00
CA ALA A 238 -21.42 -1.93 3.77
C ALA A 238 -20.91 -3.35 4.00
N TRP A 239 -20.36 -3.98 2.96
CA TRP A 239 -19.72 -5.30 3.05
C TRP A 239 -18.54 -5.33 4.04
N LEU A 240 -17.74 -4.25 4.11
CA LEU A 240 -16.68 -4.16 5.11
C LEU A 240 -17.23 -4.11 6.55
N ARG A 241 -18.42 -3.55 6.77
CA ARG A 241 -19.05 -3.46 8.09
C ARG A 241 -19.78 -4.72 8.52
N GLU A 242 -19.94 -5.69 7.62
CA GLU A 242 -20.52 -6.98 7.99
C GLU A 242 -19.50 -7.79 8.83
N PRO A 243 -19.99 -8.62 9.77
CA PRO A 243 -19.16 -9.56 10.50
C PRO A 243 -18.34 -10.45 9.57
N LEU A 244 -17.07 -10.66 9.89
CA LEU A 244 -16.23 -11.64 9.23
C LEU A 244 -16.71 -13.05 9.60
N ASP A 245 -16.99 -13.89 8.62
CA ASP A 245 -17.23 -15.33 8.83
C ASP A 245 -15.91 -16.10 8.61
N PRO A 246 -15.23 -16.55 9.67
CA PRO A 246 -13.95 -17.24 9.55
C PRO A 246 -14.07 -18.63 8.91
N ARG A 247 -15.28 -19.14 8.69
CA ARG A 247 -15.56 -20.42 8.02
C ARG A 247 -15.93 -20.23 6.54
N ALA A 248 -16.28 -19.02 6.12
CA ALA A 248 -16.62 -18.73 4.73
C ALA A 248 -15.35 -18.71 3.85
N PRO A 249 -15.30 -19.49 2.75
CA PRO A 249 -14.13 -19.49 1.86
C PRO A 249 -13.81 -18.13 1.24
N ALA A 250 -14.81 -17.27 1.05
CA ALA A 250 -14.62 -15.91 0.53
C ALA A 250 -13.82 -15.05 1.53
N ASP A 251 -14.17 -15.10 2.81
CA ASP A 251 -13.48 -14.35 3.85
C ASP A 251 -12.08 -14.88 4.12
N GLN A 252 -11.90 -16.20 4.12
CA GLN A 252 -10.57 -16.80 4.22
C GLN A 252 -9.64 -16.31 3.09
N ARG A 253 -10.13 -16.30 1.85
CA ARG A 253 -9.38 -15.77 0.70
C ARG A 253 -9.12 -14.27 0.84
N TRP A 254 -10.09 -13.51 1.30
CA TRP A 254 -9.94 -12.07 1.48
C TRP A 254 -8.87 -11.74 2.54
N VAL A 255 -8.94 -12.36 3.72
CA VAL A 255 -7.96 -12.17 4.80
C VAL A 255 -6.55 -12.63 4.37
N ALA A 256 -6.46 -13.74 3.66
CA ALA A 256 -5.20 -14.21 3.07
C ALA A 256 -4.61 -13.18 2.10
N GLY A 257 -5.47 -12.57 1.27
CA GLY A 257 -5.10 -11.55 0.28
C GLY A 257 -4.75 -10.17 0.85
N LEU A 258 -5.00 -9.91 2.14
CA LEU A 258 -4.67 -8.61 2.74
C LEU A 258 -3.15 -8.39 2.80
N PRO A 259 -2.65 -7.17 2.51
CA PRO A 259 -1.32 -6.76 2.91
C PRO A 259 -1.29 -6.56 4.43
N LYS A 260 -0.41 -7.28 5.12
CA LYS A 260 -0.40 -7.39 6.59
C LYS A 260 0.89 -6.86 7.23
N ILE A 261 0.81 -6.46 8.49
CA ILE A 261 1.96 -6.11 9.34
C ILE A 261 2.06 -7.09 10.52
N GLU A 262 3.27 -7.54 10.83
CA GLU A 262 3.57 -8.46 11.94
C GLU A 262 4.53 -7.79 12.94
N LEU A 263 4.09 -7.54 14.18
CA LEU A 263 4.88 -6.81 15.18
C LEU A 263 5.32 -7.68 16.37
N HIS A 264 4.84 -8.91 16.44
CA HIS A 264 5.14 -9.83 17.54
C HIS A 264 5.34 -11.24 17.00
N CYS A 265 6.54 -11.48 16.44
CA CYS A 265 6.96 -12.78 15.92
C CYS A 265 8.36 -13.15 16.42
N HIS A 266 8.48 -14.22 17.20
CA HIS A 266 9.74 -14.73 17.74
C HIS A 266 10.47 -15.59 16.72
N LEU A 267 11.73 -15.24 16.40
CA LEU A 267 12.59 -16.03 15.52
C LEU A 267 12.77 -17.48 16.01
N GLY A 268 12.93 -17.66 17.33
CA GLY A 268 13.13 -18.96 17.96
C GLY A 268 11.89 -19.87 17.90
N GLY A 269 10.70 -19.28 17.77
CA GLY A 269 9.42 -19.97 17.80
C GLY A 269 8.90 -20.47 16.46
N PHE A 270 9.67 -20.37 15.36
CA PHE A 270 9.18 -20.64 14.01
C PHE A 270 9.24 -22.13 13.58
N ALA A 271 10.41 -22.73 13.40
CA ALA A 271 10.52 -24.12 12.92
C ALA A 271 10.59 -25.15 14.05
N THR A 272 9.56 -25.26 14.90
CA THR A 272 9.63 -26.06 16.14
C THR A 272 9.33 -27.55 16.00
N HIS A 273 8.74 -27.99 14.88
CA HIS A 273 8.33 -29.38 14.68
C HIS A 273 8.20 -29.70 13.18
N GLY A 274 8.06 -30.99 12.85
CA GLY A 274 7.73 -31.45 11.50
C GLY A 274 8.79 -31.10 10.43
N GLU A 275 8.33 -30.85 9.21
CA GLU A 275 9.22 -30.66 8.06
C GLU A 275 10.08 -29.40 8.16
N LEU A 276 9.55 -28.30 8.72
CA LEU A 276 10.33 -27.07 8.89
C LEU A 276 11.54 -27.30 9.80
N LEU A 277 11.35 -27.98 10.94
CA LEU A 277 12.45 -28.33 11.85
C LEU A 277 13.51 -29.19 11.15
N ARG A 278 13.10 -30.20 10.38
CA ARG A 278 14.03 -31.06 9.66
C ARG A 278 14.84 -30.29 8.62
N ARG A 279 14.20 -29.39 7.86
CA ARG A 279 14.89 -28.54 6.89
C ARG A 279 15.94 -27.65 7.53
N VAL A 280 15.61 -27.02 8.66
CA VAL A 280 16.57 -26.18 9.42
C VAL A 280 17.73 -27.01 9.92
N ARG A 281 17.48 -28.20 10.49
CA ARG A 281 18.52 -29.10 10.96
C ARG A 281 19.44 -29.60 9.84
N ASN A 282 18.88 -29.90 8.67
CA ASN A 282 19.65 -30.36 7.51
C ASN A 282 20.58 -29.29 6.93
N ALA A 283 20.35 -28.02 7.23
CA ALA A 283 21.21 -26.92 6.83
C ALA A 283 22.42 -26.71 7.76
N ALA A 284 22.60 -27.55 8.79
CA ALA A 284 23.64 -27.36 9.79
C ALA A 284 25.05 -27.39 9.19
N GLU A 285 25.89 -26.45 9.61
CA GLU A 285 27.32 -26.45 9.28
C GLU A 285 28.08 -27.48 10.13
N ASN A 286 27.60 -27.76 11.35
CA ASN A 286 28.18 -28.73 12.26
C ASN A 286 27.15 -29.78 12.71
N PRO A 287 26.67 -30.68 11.84
CA PRO A 287 25.62 -31.64 12.17
C PRO A 287 25.91 -32.50 13.41
N GLY A 288 27.18 -32.86 13.64
CA GLY A 288 27.61 -33.67 14.78
C GLY A 288 27.56 -32.96 16.14
N LYS A 289 27.38 -31.63 16.17
CA LYS A 289 27.22 -30.83 17.39
C LYS A 289 25.75 -30.51 17.69
N LEU A 290 24.83 -30.89 16.81
CA LEU A 290 23.42 -30.65 17.04
C LEU A 290 22.91 -31.49 18.22
N PRO A 291 21.99 -30.95 19.04
CA PRO A 291 21.28 -31.76 20.02
C PRO A 291 20.50 -32.87 19.29
N PRO A 292 20.21 -34.01 19.95
CA PRO A 292 19.30 -35.02 19.41
C PRO A 292 17.99 -34.40 18.93
N LEU A 293 17.40 -34.97 17.88
CA LEU A 293 16.08 -34.53 17.42
C LEU A 293 15.03 -35.04 18.41
N GLU A 294 14.50 -34.13 19.23
CA GLU A 294 13.36 -34.37 20.10
C GLU A 294 12.19 -33.53 19.60
N GLU A 295 11.42 -34.04 18.62
CA GLU A 295 10.21 -33.34 18.19
C GLU A 295 9.21 -33.29 19.37
N PRO A 296 8.71 -32.10 19.74
CA PRO A 296 7.81 -31.97 20.86
C PRO A 296 6.49 -32.65 20.48
N ARG A 297 5.94 -33.49 21.38
CA ARG A 297 4.60 -34.02 21.19
C ARG A 297 3.61 -32.88 21.46
N LEU A 298 3.01 -32.36 20.39
CA LEU A 298 1.96 -31.35 20.52
C LEU A 298 0.77 -31.93 21.33
N PRO A 299 0.13 -31.12 22.19
CA PRO A 299 -1.07 -31.53 22.90
C PRO A 299 -2.19 -31.99 21.96
N GLU A 300 -3.10 -32.81 22.46
CA GLU A 300 -4.26 -33.26 21.69
C GLU A 300 -5.13 -32.07 21.25
N GLY A 301 -5.55 -32.07 19.97
CA GLY A 301 -6.38 -31.00 19.39
C GLY A 301 -5.61 -29.74 18.96
N TRP A 302 -4.28 -29.69 19.07
CA TRP A 302 -3.48 -28.57 18.58
C TRP A 302 -3.70 -28.32 17.08
N PRO A 303 -3.88 -27.07 16.60
CA PRO A 303 -3.65 -25.80 17.30
C PRO A 303 -4.85 -25.24 18.09
N LEU A 304 -5.99 -25.93 18.13
CA LEU A 304 -7.20 -25.51 18.86
C LEU A 304 -7.52 -26.53 19.97
N PRO A 305 -6.68 -26.61 21.02
CA PRO A 305 -6.84 -27.64 22.04
C PRO A 305 -8.13 -27.42 22.83
N ALA A 306 -8.74 -28.52 23.30
CA ALA A 306 -9.92 -28.44 24.17
C ALA A 306 -9.59 -27.88 25.58
N GLN A 307 -8.31 -27.94 25.99
CA GLN A 307 -7.81 -27.46 27.27
C GLN A 307 -6.56 -26.61 27.05
N PRO A 308 -6.42 -25.48 27.75
CA PRO A 308 -5.18 -24.71 27.71
C PRO A 308 -4.03 -25.44 28.42
N ILE A 309 -2.81 -25.02 28.12
CA ILE A 309 -1.60 -25.44 28.86
C ILE A 309 -0.95 -24.22 29.51
N PRO A 310 -0.33 -24.34 30.70
CA PRO A 310 0.36 -23.22 31.33
C PRO A 310 1.51 -22.69 30.46
N LEU A 311 1.85 -21.39 30.62
CA LEU A 311 2.95 -20.74 29.90
C LEU A 311 4.26 -21.55 29.95
N ALA A 312 4.58 -22.13 31.11
CA ALA A 312 5.78 -22.95 31.27
C ALA A 312 5.79 -24.20 30.36
N GLU A 313 4.64 -24.84 30.13
CA GLU A 313 4.52 -25.98 29.22
C GLU A 313 4.52 -25.53 27.76
N TYR A 314 3.85 -24.41 27.44
CA TYR A 314 3.88 -23.80 26.12
C TYR A 314 5.31 -23.47 25.68
N MET A 315 6.11 -22.85 26.56
CA MET A 315 7.51 -22.53 26.28
C MET A 315 8.36 -23.78 26.01
N LYS A 316 8.08 -24.91 26.68
CA LYS A 316 8.83 -26.17 26.46
C LYS A 316 8.62 -26.76 25.08
N LEU A 317 7.49 -26.50 24.42
CA LEU A 317 7.26 -26.92 23.03
C LEU A 317 8.26 -26.27 22.06
N GLY A 318 8.88 -25.14 22.43
CA GLY A 318 9.95 -24.51 21.66
C GLY A 318 11.33 -25.15 21.80
N ASN A 319 11.55 -26.07 22.76
CA ASN A 319 12.88 -26.56 23.10
C ASN A 319 13.60 -27.29 21.95
N ALA A 320 12.85 -28.01 21.11
CA ALA A 320 13.37 -28.81 19.99
C ALA A 320 14.11 -27.99 18.92
N ASN A 321 13.68 -26.74 18.74
CA ASN A 321 14.27 -25.75 17.82
C ASN A 321 14.92 -24.59 18.58
N GLY A 322 14.99 -24.69 19.91
CA GLY A 322 15.32 -23.56 20.77
C GLY A 322 16.76 -23.11 20.63
N THR A 323 17.26 -22.51 21.70
CA THR A 323 18.59 -21.90 21.74
C THR A 323 19.73 -22.81 21.24
N ALA A 324 19.65 -24.12 21.46
CA ALA A 324 20.69 -25.06 21.07
C ALA A 324 20.82 -25.25 19.56
N LEU A 325 19.71 -25.32 18.81
CA LEU A 325 19.75 -25.51 17.36
C LEU A 325 20.25 -24.25 16.64
N LEU A 326 19.78 -23.09 17.08
CA LEU A 326 20.12 -21.80 16.48
C LEU A 326 21.55 -21.32 16.78
N ARG A 327 22.31 -22.06 17.60
CA ARG A 327 23.76 -21.85 17.77
C ARG A 327 24.55 -22.23 16.52
N ASP A 328 24.07 -23.19 15.72
CA ASP A 328 24.70 -23.53 14.45
C ASP A 328 24.40 -22.43 13.40
N PRO A 329 25.43 -21.87 12.73
CA PRO A 329 25.22 -20.79 11.76
C PRO A 329 24.34 -21.19 10.57
N GLY A 330 24.47 -22.42 10.08
CA GLY A 330 23.69 -22.94 8.96
C GLY A 330 22.21 -23.07 9.31
N CYS A 331 21.91 -23.63 10.48
CA CYS A 331 20.55 -23.67 11.00
C CYS A 331 19.96 -22.26 11.20
N LEU A 332 20.73 -21.32 11.77
CA LEU A 332 20.28 -19.95 12.00
C LEU A 332 19.93 -19.21 10.71
N ARG A 333 20.78 -19.33 9.66
CA ARG A 333 20.51 -18.71 8.36
C ARG A 333 19.28 -19.33 7.68
N GLU A 334 19.16 -20.66 7.70
CA GLU A 334 18.00 -21.34 7.09
C GLU A 334 16.69 -21.03 7.82
N GLN A 335 16.72 -20.90 9.16
CA GLN A 335 15.60 -20.43 9.97
C GLN A 335 15.12 -19.05 9.50
N CYS A 336 16.03 -18.08 9.36
CA CYS A 336 15.69 -16.73 8.90
C CYS A 336 15.11 -16.74 7.48
N ARG A 337 15.70 -17.52 6.57
CA ARG A 337 15.25 -17.63 5.18
C ARG A 337 13.87 -18.28 5.05
N LEU A 338 13.59 -19.33 5.83
CA LEU A 338 12.28 -19.96 5.87
C LEU A 338 11.24 -19.03 6.49
N LEU A 339 11.57 -18.35 7.58
CA LEU A 339 10.67 -17.39 8.22
C LEU A 339 10.35 -16.23 7.26
N TYR A 340 11.34 -15.65 6.58
CA TYR A 340 11.10 -14.60 5.59
C TYR A 340 10.13 -15.05 4.49
N ARG A 341 10.33 -16.26 3.94
CA ARG A 341 9.42 -16.82 2.93
C ARG A 341 8.00 -17.00 3.48
N HIS A 342 7.88 -17.53 4.70
CA HIS A 342 6.57 -17.64 5.35
C HIS A 342 5.87 -16.29 5.51
N LEU A 343 6.60 -15.25 5.94
CA LEU A 343 6.05 -13.89 6.04
C LEU A 343 5.54 -13.38 4.68
N VAL A 344 6.32 -13.59 3.60
CA VAL A 344 5.93 -13.23 2.24
C VAL A 344 4.70 -14.02 1.76
N ASP A 345 4.67 -15.33 1.98
CA ASP A 345 3.54 -16.20 1.62
C ASP A 345 2.26 -15.82 2.37
N GLN A 346 2.40 -15.25 3.57
CA GLN A 346 1.31 -14.69 4.35
C GLN A 346 0.94 -13.25 3.95
N GLY A 347 1.53 -12.67 2.90
CA GLY A 347 1.23 -11.30 2.48
C GLY A 347 1.70 -10.23 3.46
N VAL A 348 2.66 -10.54 4.34
CA VAL A 348 3.24 -9.58 5.27
C VAL A 348 4.14 -8.62 4.50
N CYS A 349 3.87 -7.33 4.60
CA CYS A 349 4.65 -6.29 3.92
C CYS A 349 5.70 -5.64 4.83
N TYR A 350 5.53 -5.75 6.15
CA TYR A 350 6.49 -5.30 7.16
C TYR A 350 6.44 -6.18 8.40
N ALA A 351 7.61 -6.60 8.89
CA ALA A 351 7.72 -7.43 10.09
C ALA A 351 8.78 -6.90 11.06
N GLU A 352 8.48 -6.97 12.35
CA GLU A 352 9.44 -6.79 13.44
C GLU A 352 9.69 -8.13 14.12
N VAL A 353 10.74 -8.81 13.67
CA VAL A 353 11.11 -10.13 14.18
C VAL A 353 11.93 -9.95 15.45
N ARG A 354 11.45 -10.54 16.55
CA ARG A 354 12.15 -10.50 17.84
C ARG A 354 13.06 -11.69 18.03
N CYS A 355 14.26 -11.45 18.54
CA CYS A 355 15.27 -12.49 18.73
C CYS A 355 16.17 -12.22 19.94
N SER A 356 16.82 -13.26 20.44
CA SER A 356 17.78 -13.20 21.55
C SER A 356 19.17 -13.65 21.09
N PRO A 357 19.95 -12.85 20.33
CA PRO A 357 21.24 -13.29 19.78
C PRO A 357 22.22 -13.80 20.85
N ALA A 358 22.23 -13.18 22.03
CA ALA A 358 23.10 -13.62 23.12
C ALA A 358 22.70 -14.99 23.70
N ASN A 359 21.47 -15.46 23.49
CA ASN A 359 21.10 -16.83 23.84
C ASN A 359 21.72 -17.83 22.84
N TYR A 360 21.76 -17.48 21.54
CA TYR A 360 22.35 -18.33 20.50
C TYR A 360 23.89 -18.23 20.43
N ALA A 361 24.48 -17.35 21.24
CA ALA A 361 25.93 -17.21 21.38
C ALA A 361 26.47 -18.27 22.36
N GLU A 362 27.46 -19.04 21.90
CA GLU A 362 28.23 -19.96 22.76
C GLU A 362 29.71 -19.83 22.41
N VAL A 363 30.08 -20.19 21.18
CA VAL A 363 31.45 -20.01 20.66
C VAL A 363 31.60 -18.66 19.96
N ARG A 364 30.57 -18.21 19.26
CA ARG A 364 30.53 -16.92 18.54
C ARG A 364 30.10 -15.78 19.47
N SER A 365 30.51 -14.56 19.18
CA SER A 365 30.03 -13.41 19.94
C SER A 365 28.54 -13.15 19.64
N PRO A 366 27.78 -12.56 20.59
CA PRO A 366 26.41 -12.13 20.32
C PRO A 366 26.28 -11.15 19.13
N TRP A 367 27.34 -10.38 18.84
CA TRP A 367 27.41 -9.50 17.68
C TRP A 367 27.44 -10.29 16.37
N ASP A 368 28.28 -11.32 16.27
CA ASP A 368 28.40 -12.16 15.07
C ASP A 368 27.06 -12.87 14.77
N VAL A 369 26.42 -13.41 15.81
CA VAL A 369 25.09 -14.03 15.69
C VAL A 369 24.06 -13.03 15.18
N LEU A 370 24.02 -11.82 15.73
CA LEU A 370 23.09 -10.78 15.29
C LEU A 370 23.38 -10.31 13.86
N ALA A 371 24.65 -10.19 13.49
CA ALA A 371 25.08 -9.84 12.15
C ALA A 371 24.64 -10.91 11.13
N ASP A 372 24.73 -12.20 11.47
CA ASP A 372 24.24 -13.30 10.63
C ASP A 372 22.72 -13.27 10.44
N ILE A 373 21.95 -13.04 11.52
CA ILE A 373 20.49 -12.87 11.43
C ILE A 373 20.14 -11.72 10.50
N ARG A 374 20.79 -10.57 10.69
CA ARG A 374 20.59 -9.38 9.86
C ARG A 374 20.93 -9.67 8.40
N ALA A 375 22.09 -10.28 8.14
CA ALA A 375 22.55 -10.60 6.79
C ALA A 375 21.56 -11.53 6.07
N ALA A 376 21.10 -12.59 6.73
CA ALA A 376 20.14 -13.52 6.15
C ALA A 376 18.81 -12.83 5.74
N PHE A 377 18.26 -11.96 6.59
CA PHE A 377 17.06 -11.17 6.23
C PHE A 377 17.35 -10.14 5.14
N GLN A 378 18.51 -9.49 5.18
CA GLN A 378 18.91 -8.50 4.17
C GLN A 378 19.01 -9.13 2.78
N GLU A 379 19.69 -10.28 2.66
CA GLU A 379 19.80 -11.04 1.41
C GLU A 379 18.43 -11.44 0.87
N CYS A 380 17.51 -11.87 1.73
CA CYS A 380 16.14 -12.20 1.34
C CYS A 380 15.37 -10.98 0.81
N MET A 381 15.52 -9.82 1.46
CA MET A 381 14.90 -8.57 1.02
C MET A 381 15.46 -8.08 -0.32
N GLU A 382 16.77 -8.17 -0.52
CA GLU A 382 17.44 -7.81 -1.77
C GLU A 382 17.02 -8.73 -2.92
N GLY A 383 16.95 -10.05 -2.67
CA GLY A 383 16.43 -11.02 -3.62
C GLY A 383 14.98 -10.74 -4.03
N ALA A 384 14.13 -10.32 -3.08
CA ALA A 384 12.75 -9.96 -3.38
C ALA A 384 12.62 -8.65 -4.19
N ARG A 385 13.54 -7.69 -3.99
CA ARG A 385 13.55 -6.42 -4.75
C ARG A 385 13.96 -6.60 -6.21
N THR A 386 14.91 -7.50 -6.46
CA THR A 386 15.45 -7.74 -7.81
C THR A 386 14.61 -8.69 -8.65
N ALA A 387 13.63 -9.37 -8.04
CA ALA A 387 12.66 -10.18 -8.75
C ALA A 387 11.76 -9.33 -9.68
N PRO A 388 11.28 -9.89 -10.83
CA PRO A 388 10.36 -9.19 -11.72
C PRO A 388 9.12 -8.67 -10.95
N GLY A 389 8.97 -7.35 -10.85
CA GLY A 389 7.94 -6.71 -10.00
C GLY A 389 8.48 -5.70 -8.96
N GLY A 390 9.81 -5.66 -8.72
CA GLY A 390 10.57 -4.48 -8.30
C GLY A 390 10.36 -3.89 -6.89
N LEU A 391 9.49 -4.43 -6.03
CA LEU A 391 9.30 -3.97 -4.65
C LEU A 391 9.61 -5.09 -3.65
N PRO A 392 10.26 -4.80 -2.50
CA PRO A 392 10.51 -5.83 -1.48
C PRO A 392 9.18 -6.41 -1.00
N ALA A 393 9.00 -7.73 -1.12
CA ALA A 393 7.77 -8.39 -0.71
C ALA A 393 7.47 -8.18 0.78
N CYS A 394 8.50 -8.18 1.64
CA CYS A 394 8.40 -7.86 3.05
C CYS A 394 9.64 -7.06 3.49
N HIS A 395 9.47 -5.99 4.27
CA HIS A 395 10.58 -5.33 4.96
C HIS A 395 10.69 -5.87 6.39
N VAL A 396 11.85 -6.42 6.76
CA VAL A 396 12.09 -6.98 8.10
C VAL A 396 13.03 -6.10 8.91
N ASN A 397 12.62 -5.78 10.13
CA ASN A 397 13.46 -5.20 11.17
C ASN A 397 13.53 -6.13 12.38
N LEU A 398 14.51 -5.87 13.26
CA LEU A 398 14.79 -6.70 14.42
C LEU A 398 14.46 -5.97 15.73
N ILE A 399 13.92 -6.73 16.69
CA ILE A 399 13.78 -6.33 18.09
C ILE A 399 14.63 -7.27 18.94
N LEU A 400 15.51 -6.73 19.79
CA LEU A 400 16.33 -7.57 20.66
C LEU A 400 15.64 -7.81 21.99
N ILE A 401 15.46 -9.08 22.34
CA ILE A 401 14.87 -9.49 23.60
C ILE A 401 15.92 -9.46 24.70
N ALA A 402 15.63 -8.70 25.75
CA ALA A 402 16.19 -8.87 27.08
C ALA A 402 15.37 -9.95 27.82
N THR A 403 16.00 -11.08 28.12
CA THR A 403 15.31 -12.22 28.76
C THR A 403 15.22 -12.03 30.28
N ARG A 404 14.02 -11.83 30.82
CA ARG A 404 13.75 -11.76 32.26
C ARG A 404 13.92 -13.12 32.93
N ARG A 405 14.48 -13.13 34.14
CA ARG A 405 14.64 -14.33 35.00
C ARG A 405 14.59 -13.92 36.47
N ALA A 406 14.06 -14.79 37.33
CA ALA A 406 13.94 -14.54 38.76
C ALA A 406 15.23 -14.81 39.57
N SER A 407 16.24 -15.44 38.96
CA SER A 407 17.47 -15.86 39.65
C SER A 407 18.70 -15.83 38.75
N GLY A 408 19.88 -15.83 39.36
CA GLY A 408 21.19 -15.79 38.68
C GLY A 408 21.65 -14.37 38.35
N ASP A 409 22.60 -14.24 37.44
CA ASP A 409 23.15 -12.95 36.98
C ASP A 409 22.23 -12.26 35.95
N TYR A 410 20.95 -12.11 36.31
CA TYR A 410 19.91 -11.68 35.38
C TYR A 410 20.06 -10.20 34.98
N ARG A 411 20.51 -9.33 35.89
CA ARG A 411 20.72 -7.90 35.61
C ARG A 411 21.83 -7.67 34.60
N ALA A 412 22.99 -8.29 34.81
CA ALA A 412 24.08 -8.15 33.85
C ALA A 412 23.74 -8.84 32.52
N ALA A 413 22.99 -9.95 32.53
CA ALA A 413 22.47 -10.54 31.29
C ALA A 413 21.60 -9.56 30.50
N ILE A 414 20.61 -8.92 31.16
CA ILE A 414 19.78 -7.88 30.54
C ILE A 414 20.64 -6.74 30.01
N ALA A 415 21.57 -6.20 30.80
CA ALA A 415 22.46 -5.13 30.37
C ALA A 415 23.24 -5.49 29.10
N ARG A 416 23.72 -6.75 28.96
CA ARG A 416 24.39 -7.24 27.75
C ARG A 416 23.47 -7.26 26.52
N HIS A 417 22.22 -7.72 26.68
CA HIS A 417 21.24 -7.70 25.58
C HIS A 417 20.95 -6.26 25.11
N LEU A 418 20.77 -5.33 26.06
CA LEU A 418 20.46 -3.95 25.76
C LEU A 418 21.65 -3.21 25.14
N ALA A 419 22.87 -3.43 25.64
CA ALA A 419 24.08 -2.86 25.06
C ALA A 419 24.29 -3.32 23.60
N LEU A 420 24.00 -4.60 23.30
CA LEU A 420 24.03 -5.12 21.94
C LEU A 420 23.01 -4.39 21.04
N ALA A 421 21.79 -4.16 21.53
CA ALA A 421 20.75 -3.46 20.78
C ALA A 421 21.13 -2.01 20.47
N VAL A 422 21.65 -1.29 21.46
CA VAL A 422 22.15 0.09 21.31
C VAL A 422 23.26 0.13 20.28
N THR A 423 24.25 -0.74 20.41
CA THR A 423 25.38 -0.81 19.47
C THR A 423 24.89 -1.08 18.05
N ALA A 424 24.00 -2.05 17.87
CA ALA A 424 23.46 -2.42 16.57
C ALA A 424 22.66 -1.27 15.93
N ALA A 425 21.84 -0.57 16.70
CA ALA A 425 21.06 0.57 16.23
C ALA A 425 21.94 1.75 15.79
N GLU A 426 23.08 1.95 16.46
CA GLU A 426 24.05 2.98 16.09
C GLU A 426 24.81 2.66 14.80
N HIS A 427 25.10 1.37 14.54
CA HIS A 427 25.84 0.93 13.36
C HIS A 427 24.95 0.73 12.13
N TRP A 428 23.69 0.34 12.30
CA TRP A 428 22.77 -0.02 11.21
C TRP A 428 21.64 1.01 11.06
N ARG A 429 21.98 2.15 10.46
CA ARG A 429 21.08 3.33 10.36
C ARG A 429 20.29 3.44 9.06
N ASP A 430 20.65 2.68 8.02
CA ASP A 430 19.93 2.72 6.75
C ASP A 430 18.49 2.21 6.92
N GLU A 431 17.51 3.09 6.70
CA GLU A 431 16.10 2.76 6.84
C GLU A 431 15.62 1.76 5.77
N ASN A 432 16.34 1.62 4.67
CA ASN A 432 16.00 0.65 3.62
C ASN A 432 16.59 -0.73 3.86
N ALA A 433 17.43 -0.89 4.89
CA ALA A 433 18.06 -2.16 5.27
C ALA A 433 17.42 -2.77 6.53
N CYS A 434 17.71 -4.03 6.78
CA CYS A 434 17.37 -4.69 8.05
C CYS A 434 18.18 -4.03 9.17
N ARG A 435 17.49 -3.55 10.21
CA ARG A 435 18.09 -2.88 11.36
C ARG A 435 17.41 -3.24 12.68
N VAL A 436 18.09 -2.96 13.78
CA VAL A 436 17.50 -3.04 15.12
C VAL A 436 16.68 -1.78 15.38
N VAL A 437 15.39 -1.94 15.64
CA VAL A 437 14.44 -0.82 15.83
C VAL A 437 13.97 -0.64 17.26
N GLY A 438 14.21 -1.63 18.11
CA GLY A 438 13.83 -1.57 19.51
C GLY A 438 14.33 -2.76 20.31
N VAL A 439 13.92 -2.78 21.56
CA VAL A 439 14.15 -3.87 22.51
C VAL A 439 12.82 -4.37 23.07
N ASP A 440 12.84 -5.63 23.49
CA ASP A 440 11.73 -6.29 24.17
C ASP A 440 12.19 -6.79 25.55
N LEU A 441 11.30 -6.82 26.53
CA LEU A 441 11.48 -7.60 27.76
C LEU A 441 10.55 -8.82 27.69
N ALA A 442 11.11 -10.01 27.56
CA ALA A 442 10.36 -11.27 27.43
C ALA A 442 10.92 -12.36 28.35
N GLY A 443 10.31 -13.54 28.36
CA GLY A 443 10.64 -14.65 29.26
C GLY A 443 9.46 -14.97 30.18
N TYR A 444 9.69 -15.85 31.16
CA TYR A 444 8.62 -16.24 32.09
C TYR A 444 8.21 -15.04 32.96
N GLU A 445 6.96 -14.60 32.80
CA GLU A 445 6.40 -13.46 33.51
C GLU A 445 5.74 -13.87 34.83
N ASP A 446 6.16 -13.22 35.92
CA ASP A 446 5.58 -13.30 37.25
C ASP A 446 5.90 -12.03 38.07
N GLU A 447 5.37 -11.94 39.29
CA GLU A 447 5.60 -10.81 40.21
C GLU A 447 7.09 -10.50 40.48
N LYS A 448 7.96 -11.52 40.39
CA LYS A 448 9.40 -11.43 40.67
C LYS A 448 10.22 -11.01 39.45
N THR A 449 9.59 -10.93 38.30
CA THR A 449 10.23 -10.58 37.03
C THR A 449 9.55 -9.38 36.36
N ARG A 450 8.77 -8.60 37.13
CA ARG A 450 8.17 -7.34 36.70
C ARG A 450 9.20 -6.35 36.17
N ALA A 451 8.78 -5.56 35.19
CA ALA A 451 9.61 -4.62 34.44
C ALA A 451 10.43 -3.64 35.31
N HIS A 452 9.88 -3.20 36.46
CA HIS A 452 10.53 -2.23 37.35
C HIS A 452 11.88 -2.69 37.92
N TYR A 453 12.10 -4.01 38.04
CA TYR A 453 13.38 -4.54 38.50
C TYR A 453 14.52 -4.22 37.53
N PHE A 454 14.22 -3.95 36.25
CA PHE A 454 15.19 -3.76 35.19
C PHE A 454 15.28 -2.30 34.70
N ARG A 455 14.60 -1.37 35.38
CA ARG A 455 14.46 0.03 34.93
C ARG A 455 15.80 0.73 34.71
N GLU A 456 16.81 0.40 35.52
CA GLU A 456 18.10 1.07 35.49
C GLU A 456 18.88 0.67 34.24
N GLU A 457 18.82 -0.62 33.88
CA GLU A 457 19.45 -1.18 32.70
C GLU A 457 18.85 -0.62 31.39
N PHE A 458 17.56 -0.27 31.38
CA PHE A 458 16.89 0.36 30.22
C PHE A 458 17.23 1.84 30.01
N THR A 459 17.90 2.49 30.95
CA THR A 459 18.27 3.92 30.85
C THR A 459 19.06 4.23 29.56
N ALA A 460 19.99 3.35 29.17
CA ALA A 460 20.78 3.53 27.94
C ALA A 460 19.92 3.47 26.67
N VAL A 461 18.96 2.53 26.62
CA VAL A 461 18.01 2.37 25.51
C VAL A 461 17.22 3.67 25.30
N HIS A 462 16.72 4.26 26.38
CA HIS A 462 15.99 5.52 26.35
C HIS A 462 16.84 6.68 25.84
N ARG A 463 18.09 6.80 26.32
CA ARG A 463 19.02 7.86 25.89
C ARG A 463 19.38 7.77 24.40
N CYS A 464 19.39 6.56 23.84
CA CYS A 464 19.64 6.32 22.41
C CYS A 464 18.35 6.41 21.56
N GLY A 465 17.19 6.69 22.17
CA GLY A 465 15.92 6.84 21.45
C GLY A 465 15.36 5.54 20.85
N LEU A 466 15.87 4.38 21.27
CA LEU A 466 15.36 3.08 20.85
C LEU A 466 13.96 2.85 21.41
N ALA A 467 13.10 2.23 20.61
CA ALA A 467 11.76 1.90 21.04
C ALA A 467 11.76 0.69 21.99
N VAL A 468 10.78 0.64 22.89
CA VAL A 468 10.63 -0.42 23.89
C VAL A 468 9.25 -1.06 23.71
N THR A 469 9.22 -2.37 23.55
CA THR A 469 8.05 -3.21 23.78
C THR A 469 8.31 -4.09 25.01
N VAL A 470 7.27 -4.55 25.69
CA VAL A 470 7.40 -5.39 26.89
C VAL A 470 6.28 -6.41 26.89
N HIS A 471 6.58 -7.71 27.00
CA HIS A 471 5.56 -8.69 27.35
C HIS A 471 5.01 -8.33 28.73
N ALA A 472 3.73 -7.97 28.84
CA ALA A 472 3.18 -7.57 30.12
C ALA A 472 1.74 -7.99 30.22
N GLY A 473 1.35 -8.57 31.36
CA GLY A 473 -0.02 -9.00 31.59
C GLY A 473 -0.45 -10.17 30.71
N GLU A 474 0.51 -10.98 30.28
CA GLU A 474 0.25 -12.30 29.72
C GLU A 474 0.05 -13.30 30.86
N ASN A 475 0.97 -13.32 31.83
CA ASN A 475 0.96 -14.24 32.96
C ASN A 475 0.94 -13.55 34.34
N ASP A 476 1.07 -12.23 34.36
CA ASP A 476 0.91 -11.38 35.55
C ASP A 476 -0.41 -10.58 35.49
N ASP A 477 -0.77 -9.93 36.59
CA ASP A 477 -1.92 -9.02 36.68
C ASP A 477 -1.64 -7.65 36.01
N ALA A 478 -2.56 -6.69 36.16
CA ALA A 478 -2.41 -5.35 35.61
C ALA A 478 -1.21 -4.57 36.18
N GLU A 479 -0.68 -4.93 37.35
CA GLU A 479 0.51 -4.27 37.92
C GLU A 479 1.74 -4.53 37.05
N GLY A 480 1.88 -5.72 36.46
CA GLY A 480 2.93 -6.01 35.47
C GLY A 480 2.90 -5.02 34.30
N ILE A 481 1.69 -4.68 33.83
CA ILE A 481 1.48 -3.70 32.76
C ILE A 481 1.78 -2.26 33.24
N TRP A 482 1.36 -1.87 34.45
CA TRP A 482 1.74 -0.58 35.05
C TRP A 482 3.25 -0.40 35.04
N ARG A 483 4.00 -1.42 35.46
CA ARG A 483 5.47 -1.36 35.48
C ARG A 483 6.06 -1.27 34.08
N ALA A 484 5.50 -1.97 33.10
CA ALA A 484 5.95 -1.84 31.72
C ALA A 484 5.75 -0.41 31.17
N VAL A 485 4.58 0.19 31.40
CA VAL A 485 4.23 1.52 30.88
C VAL A 485 5.02 2.63 31.57
N PHE A 486 5.12 2.61 32.90
CA PHE A 486 5.61 3.76 33.65
C PHE A 486 7.08 3.67 34.08
N ASP A 487 7.61 2.45 34.27
CA ASP A 487 9.04 2.29 34.63
C ASP A 487 9.92 2.11 33.38
N LEU A 488 9.42 1.43 32.34
CA LEU A 488 10.17 1.19 31.09
C LEU A 488 9.70 2.01 29.89
N ASN A 489 8.73 2.92 30.07
CA ASN A 489 8.19 3.75 28.99
C ASN A 489 7.83 2.94 27.73
N ALA A 490 7.22 1.77 27.92
CA ALA A 490 6.86 0.87 26.84
C ALA A 490 5.94 1.59 25.83
N ARG A 491 6.32 1.54 24.54
CA ARG A 491 5.52 2.06 23.42
C ARG A 491 4.54 1.02 22.90
N ARG A 492 4.81 -0.25 23.16
CA ARG A 492 3.90 -1.37 22.92
C ARG A 492 3.96 -2.38 24.07
N LEU A 493 2.87 -3.13 24.23
CA LEU A 493 2.70 -4.17 25.23
C LEU A 493 2.43 -5.50 24.53
N GLY A 494 3.27 -6.49 24.77
CA GLY A 494 3.04 -7.87 24.37
C GLY A 494 1.91 -8.47 25.19
N HIS A 495 0.86 -8.95 24.51
CA HIS A 495 -0.35 -9.57 25.06
C HIS A 495 -1.27 -8.62 25.85
N ALA A 496 -0.86 -8.07 27.00
CA ALA A 496 -1.70 -7.18 27.82
C ALA A 496 -3.13 -7.71 28.10
N LEU A 497 -3.27 -9.00 28.36
CA LEU A 497 -4.57 -9.65 28.57
C LEU A 497 -5.26 -9.17 29.85
N SER A 498 -4.49 -8.77 30.86
CA SER A 498 -4.99 -8.23 32.12
C SER A 498 -5.24 -6.72 32.11
N LEU A 499 -5.03 -6.00 30.99
CA LEU A 499 -5.19 -4.53 30.93
C LEU A 499 -6.61 -4.08 31.33
N GLY A 500 -7.64 -4.85 30.95
CA GLY A 500 -9.03 -4.58 31.33
C GLY A 500 -9.34 -4.64 32.84
N GLN A 501 -8.43 -5.14 33.68
CA GLN A 501 -8.60 -5.17 35.14
C GLN A 501 -8.42 -3.80 35.78
N SER A 502 -7.82 -2.81 35.08
CA SER A 502 -7.68 -1.43 35.57
C SER A 502 -8.16 -0.44 34.51
N ARG A 503 -9.26 0.25 34.81
CA ARG A 503 -9.87 1.23 33.90
C ARG A 503 -8.97 2.43 33.66
N GLU A 504 -8.26 2.88 34.69
CA GLU A 504 -7.32 4.00 34.64
C GLU A 504 -6.12 3.66 33.76
N LEU A 505 -5.58 2.44 33.89
CA LEU A 505 -4.47 1.99 33.05
C LEU A 505 -4.90 1.86 31.59
N LEU A 506 -6.07 1.26 31.34
CA LEU A 506 -6.63 1.11 30.00
C LEU A 506 -6.79 2.47 29.30
N ARG A 507 -7.36 3.47 29.99
CA ARG A 507 -7.45 4.85 29.49
C ARG A 507 -6.08 5.44 29.22
N SER A 508 -5.13 5.27 30.15
CA SER A 508 -3.77 5.77 29.95
C SER A 508 -3.08 5.13 28.74
N VAL A 509 -3.32 3.85 28.46
CA VAL A 509 -2.79 3.14 27.29
C VAL A 509 -3.41 3.69 26.01
N ALA A 510 -4.73 3.89 25.97
CA ALA A 510 -5.45 4.45 24.84
C ALA A 510 -5.04 5.91 24.54
N ASP A 511 -5.07 6.80 25.54
CA ASP A 511 -4.77 8.23 25.39
C ASP A 511 -3.34 8.49 24.93
N ARG A 512 -2.38 7.69 25.44
CA ARG A 512 -0.98 7.75 25.01
C ARG A 512 -0.73 7.02 23.69
N GLY A 513 -1.73 6.27 23.23
CA GLY A 513 -1.66 5.51 21.99
C GLY A 513 -0.59 4.42 22.01
N ILE A 514 -0.39 3.81 23.17
CA ILE A 514 0.50 2.65 23.38
C ILE A 514 -0.15 1.44 22.69
N GLY A 515 0.62 0.75 21.84
CA GLY A 515 0.11 -0.40 21.10
C GLY A 515 -0.06 -1.65 21.98
N VAL A 516 -1.08 -2.46 21.71
CA VAL A 516 -1.26 -3.77 22.33
C VAL A 516 -1.12 -4.86 21.27
N GLU A 517 -0.16 -5.76 21.47
CA GLU A 517 0.19 -6.84 20.55
C GLU A 517 -0.52 -8.13 21.00
N LEU A 518 -1.75 -8.36 20.53
CA LEU A 518 -2.51 -9.57 20.83
C LEU A 518 -2.06 -10.74 19.94
N CYS A 519 -2.05 -11.95 20.50
CA CYS A 519 -1.57 -13.17 19.84
C CYS A 519 -2.61 -14.28 19.99
N PRO A 520 -3.72 -14.25 19.20
CA PRO A 520 -4.90 -15.09 19.40
C PRO A 520 -4.66 -16.57 19.67
N TYR A 521 -3.81 -17.24 18.89
CA TYR A 521 -3.52 -18.66 19.09
C TYR A 521 -2.77 -18.92 20.38
N ALA A 522 -1.65 -18.22 20.61
CA ALA A 522 -0.88 -18.33 21.85
C ALA A 522 -1.75 -18.03 23.07
N ASN A 523 -2.54 -16.96 23.02
CA ASN A 523 -3.43 -16.55 24.11
C ASN A 523 -4.54 -17.58 24.37
N LEU A 524 -5.16 -18.14 23.33
CA LEU A 524 -6.12 -19.24 23.46
C LEU A 524 -5.47 -20.48 24.08
N GLN A 525 -4.31 -20.89 23.57
CA GLN A 525 -3.61 -22.10 23.98
C GLN A 525 -3.08 -22.01 25.42
N ILE A 526 -2.73 -20.81 25.89
CA ILE A 526 -2.19 -20.58 27.22
C ILE A 526 -3.29 -20.30 28.25
N LYS A 527 -4.35 -19.57 27.87
CA LYS A 527 -5.38 -19.10 28.81
C LYS A 527 -6.74 -19.78 28.67
N GLY A 528 -7.07 -20.31 27.49
CA GLY A 528 -8.34 -21.04 27.26
C GLY A 528 -9.54 -20.13 27.02
N PHE A 529 -9.36 -19.04 26.27
CA PHE A 529 -10.45 -18.12 25.90
C PHE A 529 -11.59 -18.84 25.14
N ARG A 530 -12.81 -18.33 25.30
CA ARG A 530 -14.01 -18.91 24.69
C ARG A 530 -14.04 -18.66 23.18
N LEU A 531 -14.47 -19.66 22.43
CA LEU A 531 -14.68 -19.57 20.99
C LEU A 531 -16.18 -19.54 20.65
N ASP A 532 -16.51 -18.82 19.58
CA ASP A 532 -17.82 -18.78 18.92
C ASP A 532 -18.98 -18.47 19.89
N GLY A 533 -18.72 -17.66 20.93
CA GLY A 533 -19.70 -17.29 21.95
C GLY A 533 -20.15 -18.43 22.87
N SER A 534 -19.43 -19.55 22.93
CA SER A 534 -19.81 -20.72 23.74
C SER A 534 -19.61 -20.50 25.25
N ASP A 535 -20.51 -21.06 26.07
CA ASP A 535 -20.45 -21.02 27.54
C ASP A 535 -19.36 -21.93 28.15
N ARG A 536 -18.70 -22.75 27.33
CA ARG A 536 -17.64 -23.66 27.80
C ARG A 536 -16.31 -22.92 27.82
N ALA A 537 -16.00 -22.29 28.95
CA ALA A 537 -14.60 -21.99 29.28
C ALA A 537 -13.86 -23.30 29.56
N GLY A 538 -12.57 -23.38 29.22
CA GLY A 538 -11.72 -24.46 29.72
C GLY A 538 -11.71 -24.42 31.27
N PRO A 539 -11.74 -25.57 31.98
CA PRO A 539 -11.54 -25.60 33.43
C PRO A 539 -10.26 -24.86 33.84
N ALA A 540 -10.40 -23.97 34.82
CA ALA A 540 -9.27 -23.33 35.48
C ALA A 540 -8.40 -24.39 36.18
N ASP A 541 -7.08 -24.26 36.10
CA ASP A 541 -6.16 -25.05 36.92
C ASP A 541 -6.45 -24.74 38.40
N PRO A 542 -6.85 -25.72 39.24
CA PRO A 542 -7.15 -25.47 40.65
C PRO A 542 -5.93 -25.01 41.48
N ARG A 543 -4.71 -25.02 40.92
CA ARG A 543 -3.49 -24.45 41.53
C ARG A 543 -3.23 -23.00 41.14
N HIS A 544 -4.01 -22.46 40.21
CA HIS A 544 -4.04 -21.06 39.82
C HIS A 544 -5.50 -20.60 39.91
N GLU A 545 -5.94 -20.06 41.06
CA GLU A 545 -7.27 -19.47 41.27
C GLU A 545 -7.57 -18.23 40.38
N ALA A 546 -6.87 -18.06 39.26
CA ALA A 546 -7.20 -17.09 38.24
C ALA A 546 -8.40 -17.61 37.44
N HIS A 547 -9.54 -16.94 37.64
CA HIS A 547 -10.82 -17.17 36.99
C HIS A 547 -10.72 -17.64 35.53
N ALA A 548 -11.57 -18.61 35.15
CA ALA A 548 -11.80 -18.95 33.75
C ALA A 548 -11.87 -17.66 32.91
N PRO A 549 -11.09 -17.52 31.83
CA PRO A 549 -10.98 -16.24 31.16
C PRO A 549 -12.37 -15.79 30.69
N GLY A 550 -12.63 -14.50 30.86
CA GLY A 550 -13.80 -13.82 30.30
C GLY A 550 -13.75 -13.80 28.76
N PRO A 551 -14.53 -12.93 28.11
CA PRO A 551 -14.39 -12.73 26.67
C PRO A 551 -12.98 -12.27 26.32
N TYR A 552 -12.52 -12.62 25.11
CA TYR A 552 -11.23 -12.15 24.61
C TYR A 552 -11.26 -10.61 24.48
N PRO A 553 -10.22 -9.88 24.95
CA PRO A 553 -10.34 -8.44 25.20
C PRO A 553 -10.30 -7.55 23.94
N LEU A 554 -10.08 -8.12 22.76
CA LEU A 554 -9.88 -7.40 21.50
C LEU A 554 -10.96 -6.35 21.22
N LEU A 555 -12.25 -6.72 21.24
CA LEU A 555 -13.34 -5.79 20.92
C LEU A 555 -13.50 -4.69 21.97
N ASP A 556 -13.32 -5.02 23.25
CA ASP A 556 -13.43 -4.03 24.32
C ASP A 556 -12.28 -3.03 24.25
N TYR A 557 -11.06 -3.48 23.94
CA TYR A 557 -9.92 -2.61 23.72
C TYR A 557 -10.13 -1.69 22.51
N LEU A 558 -10.66 -2.20 21.38
CA LEU A 558 -10.99 -1.38 20.22
C LEU A 558 -12.03 -0.29 20.56
N ARG A 559 -13.10 -0.66 21.29
CA ARG A 559 -14.16 0.28 21.73
C ARG A 559 -13.63 1.39 22.64
N GLU A 560 -12.67 1.07 23.50
CA GLU A 560 -12.04 2.02 24.41
C GLU A 560 -10.89 2.82 23.75
N GLY A 561 -10.67 2.65 22.43
CA GLY A 561 -9.69 3.43 21.67
C GLY A 561 -8.24 2.93 21.79
N VAL A 562 -8.02 1.72 22.31
CA VAL A 562 -6.68 1.12 22.36
C VAL A 562 -6.25 0.70 20.95
N ARG A 563 -5.00 0.99 20.61
CA ARG A 563 -4.38 0.56 19.34
C ARG A 563 -3.99 -0.91 19.41
N VAL A 564 -4.94 -1.80 19.11
CA VAL A 564 -4.71 -3.24 19.14
C VAL A 564 -4.20 -3.77 17.80
N THR A 565 -3.27 -4.72 17.85
CA THR A 565 -2.74 -5.46 16.70
C THR A 565 -2.90 -6.96 16.93
N VAL A 566 -2.99 -7.74 15.85
CA VAL A 566 -3.04 -9.22 15.90
C VAL A 566 -1.75 -9.76 15.28
N ASN A 567 -1.11 -10.69 15.99
CA ASN A 567 0.24 -11.17 15.71
C ASN A 567 0.33 -12.68 15.94
N THR A 568 1.44 -13.29 15.51
CA THR A 568 1.64 -14.74 15.56
C THR A 568 2.28 -15.26 16.84
N ASP A 569 3.04 -14.43 17.56
CA ASP A 569 3.92 -14.82 18.66
C ASP A 569 4.95 -15.87 18.24
N ASN A 570 4.64 -17.16 18.41
CA ASN A 570 5.50 -18.28 18.05
C ASN A 570 4.84 -19.16 17.00
N ILE A 571 5.01 -18.85 15.71
CA ILE A 571 4.35 -19.51 14.56
C ILE A 571 4.37 -21.05 14.64
N GLY A 572 5.54 -21.63 14.94
CA GLY A 572 5.72 -23.06 15.06
C GLY A 572 5.14 -23.64 16.34
N ILE A 573 5.29 -22.96 17.48
CA ILE A 573 4.70 -23.45 18.74
C ILE A 573 3.18 -23.43 18.63
N SER A 574 2.61 -22.31 18.20
CA SER A 574 1.17 -22.13 17.99
C SER A 574 0.63 -22.97 16.83
N ALA A 575 1.49 -23.42 15.90
CA ALA A 575 1.14 -24.08 14.66
C ALA A 575 0.06 -23.31 13.85
N ALA A 576 0.25 -21.98 13.78
CA ALA A 576 -0.71 -21.06 13.18
C ALA A 576 0.00 -19.88 12.51
N SER A 577 -0.48 -19.50 11.33
CA SER A 577 -0.01 -18.34 10.57
C SER A 577 -0.67 -17.03 11.04
N LEU A 578 -0.24 -15.89 10.49
CA LEU A 578 -0.89 -14.60 10.77
C LEU A 578 -2.32 -14.56 10.23
N THR A 579 -2.57 -15.16 9.07
CA THR A 579 -3.94 -15.30 8.51
C THR A 579 -4.83 -16.10 9.45
N ASP A 580 -4.31 -17.21 9.99
CA ASP A 580 -5.05 -18.02 10.97
C ASP A 580 -5.37 -17.21 12.23
N ASN A 581 -4.42 -16.42 12.75
CA ASN A 581 -4.64 -15.57 13.93
C ASN A 581 -5.73 -14.51 13.68
N LEU A 582 -5.78 -13.89 12.51
CA LEU A 582 -6.84 -12.94 12.15
C LEU A 582 -8.22 -13.61 12.03
N LEU A 583 -8.28 -14.82 11.48
CA LEU A 583 -9.52 -15.60 11.42
C LEU A 583 -9.96 -16.07 12.81
N LEU A 584 -9.01 -16.49 13.65
CA LEU A 584 -9.29 -16.89 15.03
C LEU A 584 -9.79 -15.71 15.86
N ALA A 585 -9.30 -14.49 15.63
CA ALA A 585 -9.79 -13.30 16.29
C ALA A 585 -11.32 -13.12 16.12
N ALA A 586 -11.88 -13.40 14.94
CA ALA A 586 -13.33 -13.34 14.72
C ALA A 586 -14.10 -14.45 15.45
N ARG A 587 -13.47 -15.61 15.69
CA ARG A 587 -14.05 -16.68 16.51
C ARG A 587 -14.02 -16.36 18.00
N LEU A 588 -12.93 -15.73 18.47
CA LEU A 588 -12.79 -15.25 19.85
C LEU A 588 -13.73 -14.06 20.13
N CYS A 589 -14.07 -13.30 19.09
CA CYS A 589 -14.88 -12.10 19.17
C CYS A 589 -16.01 -12.11 18.11
N PRO A 590 -17.13 -12.83 18.37
CA PRO A 590 -18.28 -12.81 17.47
C PRO A 590 -18.76 -11.38 17.20
N GLY A 591 -18.91 -11.05 15.91
CA GLY A 591 -19.26 -9.70 15.47
C GLY A 591 -18.09 -8.83 15.03
N LEU A 592 -16.83 -9.29 15.17
CA LEU A 592 -15.68 -8.63 14.57
C LEU A 592 -15.87 -8.51 13.04
N THR A 593 -15.79 -7.29 12.52
CA THR A 593 -16.09 -6.99 11.12
C THR A 593 -14.83 -6.99 10.25
N ARG A 594 -14.99 -7.02 8.93
CA ARG A 594 -13.87 -6.85 7.99
C ARG A 594 -13.21 -5.48 8.15
N LEU A 595 -13.99 -4.44 8.46
CA LEU A 595 -13.51 -3.09 8.74
C LEU A 595 -12.64 -3.07 10.01
N ASP A 596 -13.02 -3.81 11.05
CA ASP A 596 -12.20 -3.95 12.27
C ASP A 596 -10.85 -4.59 11.94
N LEU A 597 -10.79 -5.62 11.08
CA LEU A 597 -9.51 -6.19 10.61
C LEU A 597 -8.62 -5.13 9.94
N LEU A 598 -9.20 -4.20 9.18
CA LEU A 598 -8.46 -3.08 8.59
C LEU A 598 -8.00 -2.07 9.66
N HIS A 599 -8.79 -1.82 10.70
CA HIS A 599 -8.34 -1.04 11.87
C HIS A 599 -7.16 -1.71 12.58
N LEU A 600 -7.16 -3.04 12.73
CA LEU A 600 -6.01 -3.77 13.30
C LEU A 600 -4.74 -3.56 12.48
N GLN A 601 -4.83 -3.58 11.13
CA GLN A 601 -3.69 -3.28 10.27
C GLN A 601 -3.27 -1.81 10.36
N ARG A 602 -4.23 -0.89 10.51
CA ARG A 602 -3.94 0.54 10.71
C ARG A 602 -3.23 0.78 12.04
N HIS A 603 -3.68 0.16 13.13
CA HIS A 603 -3.02 0.22 14.43
C HIS A 603 -1.61 -0.38 14.38
N ALA A 604 -1.41 -1.48 13.65
CA ALA A 604 -0.09 -2.05 13.44
C ALA A 604 0.85 -1.08 12.72
N LEU A 605 0.36 -0.38 11.68
CA LEU A 605 1.12 0.66 11.00
C LEU A 605 1.48 1.85 11.91
N GLU A 606 0.54 2.30 12.75
CA GLU A 606 0.74 3.43 13.66
C GLU A 606 1.74 3.11 14.77
N THR A 607 1.72 1.88 15.27
CA THR A 607 2.55 1.44 16.41
C THR A 607 3.85 0.74 15.99
N ALA A 608 4.05 0.48 14.69
CA ALA A 608 5.31 -0.01 14.14
C ALA A 608 6.49 0.95 14.45
N PHE A 609 7.63 0.39 14.78
CA PHE A 609 8.90 1.10 15.03
C PHE A 609 9.63 1.41 13.72
N CYS A 610 8.92 2.07 12.81
CA CYS A 610 9.42 2.51 11.51
C CYS A 610 9.55 4.04 11.41
N THR A 611 10.38 4.50 10.47
CA THR A 611 10.53 5.94 10.20
C THR A 611 9.25 6.51 9.59
N ALA A 612 9.11 7.85 9.59
CA ALA A 612 7.97 8.50 8.96
C ALA A 612 7.87 8.17 7.46
N THR A 613 9.01 8.13 6.76
CA THR A 613 9.11 7.75 5.34
C THR A 613 8.64 6.31 5.12
N GLN A 614 9.13 5.36 5.92
CA GLN A 614 8.69 3.96 5.86
C GLN A 614 7.19 3.83 6.11
N ARG A 615 6.66 4.53 7.13
CA ARG A 615 5.23 4.51 7.46
C ARG A 615 4.37 5.02 6.31
N LEU A 616 4.76 6.08 5.62
CA LEU A 616 4.02 6.60 4.46
C LEU A 616 4.05 5.61 3.27
N THR A 617 5.18 4.95 3.04
CA THR A 617 5.29 3.91 2.00
C THR A 617 4.41 2.71 2.31
N LEU A 618 4.44 2.22 3.56
CA LEU A 618 3.59 1.13 4.02
C LEU A 618 2.11 1.51 3.98
N LEU A 619 1.75 2.74 4.38
CA LEU A 619 0.39 3.25 4.30
C LEU A 619 -0.16 3.12 2.88
N ARG A 620 0.58 3.63 1.89
CA ARG A 620 0.17 3.56 0.48
C ARG A 620 0.04 2.12 0.01
N ARG A 621 1.03 1.28 0.33
CA ARG A 621 1.05 -0.12 -0.08
C ARG A 621 -0.12 -0.90 0.49
N ILE A 622 -0.41 -0.73 1.78
CA ILE A 622 -1.54 -1.40 2.44
C ILE A 622 -2.83 -0.89 1.82
N SER A 623 -3.04 0.42 1.79
CA SER A 623 -4.25 1.06 1.30
C SER A 623 -4.60 0.67 -0.14
N SER A 624 -3.60 0.66 -1.05
CA SER A 624 -3.80 0.24 -2.44
C SER A 624 -3.96 -1.28 -2.61
N GLY A 625 -3.49 -2.06 -1.64
CA GLY A 625 -3.46 -3.53 -1.70
C GLY A 625 -4.68 -4.20 -1.06
N ILE A 626 -5.60 -3.45 -0.46
CA ILE A 626 -6.83 -4.01 0.11
C ILE A 626 -7.69 -4.60 -1.02
N PRO A 627 -7.95 -5.92 -1.03
CA PRO A 627 -8.81 -6.53 -2.04
C PRO A 627 -10.25 -6.04 -1.89
N ARG A 628 -10.89 -5.74 -3.03
CA ARG A 628 -12.33 -5.44 -3.11
C ARG A 628 -13.16 -6.74 -3.03
N PRO A 629 -14.46 -6.65 -2.68
CA PRO A 629 -15.36 -7.81 -2.54
C PRO A 629 -15.43 -8.71 -3.78
#